data_AF-A0A6G6WGC6-F1
#
_entry.id   AF-A0A6G6WGC6-F1
#
_cell.length_a   1.000
_cell.length_b   1.000
_cell.length_c   1.000
_cell.angle_alpha   90.00
_cell.angle_beta   90.00
_cell.angle_gamma   90.00
#
_symmetry.space_group_name_H-M   'P 1'
#
loop_
_entity.id
_entity.type
_entity.pdbx_description
1 polymer ?
#
loop_
_entity_poly.entity_id
_entity_poly.type
_entity_poly.pdbx_seq_one_letter_code
_entity_poly.pdbx_strand_id
1 'polypeptide(L)'
;MSDAPVYTLQVVVDCADPHTLADWWAEALGWQVEPQDEAFIRSMLDQGFATEDQTTTHQGRLVWASGAALTHPKGTDRAPRLLFVRVPEPKTVKNRVHLDLRPGRDPDPAEVDRLVALGATRVGQGTEGPRTAWVTLQDPEGNELCLPVPPEFLTTEGA
;
A
#
# COMPACT_ATOMS: atom_id res chain seq x y z
N MET A 1 12.42 31.82 6.54
CA MET A 1 11.13 31.25 6.08
C MET A 1 11.31 29.74 6.11
N SER A 2 10.38 28.98 6.65
CA SER A 2 10.52 27.52 6.76
C SER A 2 10.53 26.89 5.36
N ASP A 3 11.49 26.03 5.07
CA ASP A 3 11.54 25.20 3.85
C ASP A 3 10.52 24.04 3.87
N ALA A 4 9.75 23.91 4.95
CA ALA A 4 8.73 22.87 5.05
C ALA A 4 7.52 23.21 4.16
N PRO A 5 6.96 22.23 3.43
CA PRO A 5 5.76 22.42 2.64
C PRO A 5 4.57 22.77 3.55
N VAL A 6 3.64 23.58 3.04
CA VAL A 6 2.40 23.94 3.76
C VAL A 6 1.51 22.71 4.00
N TYR A 7 1.56 21.72 3.11
CA TYR A 7 0.79 20.48 3.19
C TYR A 7 1.64 19.26 2.82
N THR A 8 1.35 18.13 3.47
CA THR A 8 1.74 16.78 3.04
C THR A 8 0.53 16.05 2.46
N LEU A 9 0.75 15.04 1.61
CA LEU A 9 -0.30 14.24 0.99
C LEU A 9 -0.43 12.87 1.68
N GLN A 10 -1.66 12.36 1.77
CA GLN A 10 -1.95 10.98 2.13
C GLN A 10 -2.87 10.37 1.08
N VAL A 11 -2.62 9.11 0.73
CA VAL A 11 -3.54 8.27 -0.05
C VAL A 11 -4.21 7.29 0.89
N VAL A 12 -5.53 7.17 0.75
CA VAL A 12 -6.34 6.22 1.52
C VAL A 12 -6.84 5.13 0.57
N VAL A 13 -6.73 3.88 0.99
CA VAL A 13 -7.20 2.70 0.26
C VAL A 13 -8.17 1.95 1.16
N ASP A 14 -9.39 1.76 0.66
CA ASP A 14 -10.41 0.97 1.33
C ASP A 14 -10.13 -0.52 1.11
N CYS A 15 -10.32 -1.33 2.15
CA CYS A 15 -9.96 -2.74 2.17
C CYS A 15 -10.73 -3.51 3.26
N ALA A 16 -10.73 -4.84 3.21
CA ALA A 16 -11.37 -5.69 4.20
C ALA A 16 -10.46 -5.98 5.41
N ASP A 17 -9.15 -6.10 5.19
CA ASP A 17 -8.13 -6.37 6.21
C ASP A 17 -6.96 -5.37 6.13
N PRO A 18 -7.10 -4.20 6.79
CA PRO A 18 -6.10 -3.13 6.67
C PRO A 18 -4.73 -3.51 7.22
N HIS A 19 -4.66 -4.41 8.21
CA HIS A 19 -3.39 -4.73 8.87
C HIS A 19 -2.56 -5.68 8.01
N THR A 20 -3.18 -6.74 7.48
CA THR A 20 -2.52 -7.66 6.54
C THR A 20 -2.12 -6.94 5.25
N LEU A 21 -2.98 -6.05 4.74
CA LEU A 21 -2.67 -5.28 3.54
C LEU A 21 -1.54 -4.27 3.77
N ALA A 22 -1.50 -3.62 4.94
CA ALA A 22 -0.40 -2.74 5.32
C ALA A 22 0.93 -3.50 5.39
N ASP A 23 0.97 -4.69 5.99
CA ASP A 23 2.19 -5.51 6.05
C ASP A 23 2.71 -5.83 4.64
N TRP A 24 1.81 -6.23 3.74
CA TRP A 24 2.17 -6.51 2.34
C TRP A 24 2.77 -5.28 1.65
N TRP A 25 2.13 -4.11 1.79
CA TRP A 25 2.62 -2.87 1.18
C TRP A 25 3.91 -2.37 1.83
N ALA A 26 4.11 -2.60 3.13
CA ALA A 26 5.36 -2.31 3.82
C ALA A 26 6.52 -3.10 3.21
N GLU A 27 6.33 -4.40 2.98
CA GLU A 27 7.32 -5.27 2.34
C GLU A 27 7.52 -4.94 0.85
N ALA A 28 6.44 -4.63 0.14
CA ALA A 28 6.49 -4.24 -1.27
C ALA A 28 7.34 -2.96 -1.47
N LEU A 29 7.18 -1.95 -0.61
CA LEU A 29 7.84 -0.65 -0.73
C LEU A 29 9.14 -0.52 0.08
N GLY A 30 9.42 -1.45 1.00
CA GLY A 30 10.46 -1.29 2.02
C GLY A 30 10.13 -0.14 2.99
N TRP A 31 8.85 0.09 3.25
CA TRP A 31 8.34 1.13 4.15
C TRP A 31 8.02 0.57 5.53
N GLN A 32 7.65 1.44 6.46
CA GLN A 32 7.33 1.04 7.84
C GLN A 32 5.85 1.19 8.11
N VAL A 33 5.25 0.14 8.69
CA VAL A 33 3.95 0.24 9.35
C VAL A 33 4.07 1.16 10.55
N GLU A 34 3.18 2.14 10.64
CA GLU A 34 3.12 3.03 11.77
C GLU A 34 2.73 2.25 13.02
N PRO A 35 3.53 2.33 14.11
CA PRO A 35 3.19 1.65 15.35
C PRO A 35 1.94 2.27 15.96
N GLN A 36 1.05 1.41 16.47
CA GLN A 36 -0.05 1.83 17.31
C GLN A 36 0.34 1.68 18.79
N ASP A 37 -0.08 2.65 19.61
CA ASP A 37 0.16 2.62 21.05
C ASP A 37 -0.90 1.76 21.76
N GLU A 38 -0.55 0.50 22.00
CA GLU A 38 -1.40 -0.47 22.70
C GLU A 38 -1.81 -0.01 24.11
N ALA A 39 -0.94 0.68 24.85
CA ALA A 39 -1.27 1.16 26.19
C ALA A 39 -2.33 2.27 26.11
N PHE A 40 -2.21 3.15 25.12
CA PHE A 40 -3.23 4.15 24.82
C PHE A 40 -4.57 3.52 24.44
N ILE A 41 -4.57 2.50 23.57
CA ILE A 41 -5.81 1.79 23.18
C ILE A 41 -6.49 1.18 24.40
N ARG A 42 -5.74 0.45 25.25
CA ARG A 42 -6.26 -0.14 26.49
C ARG A 42 -6.86 0.93 27.41
N SER A 43 -6.16 2.06 27.56
CA SER A 43 -6.66 3.20 28.34
C SER A 43 -7.97 3.77 27.79
N MET A 44 -8.19 3.78 26.46
CA MET A 44 -9.46 4.22 25.87
C MET A 44 -10.61 3.24 26.15
N LEU A 45 -10.32 1.93 26.15
CA LEU A 45 -11.30 0.89 26.54
C LEU A 45 -11.67 1.02 28.03
N ASP A 46 -10.66 1.11 28.90
CA ASP A 46 -10.85 1.20 30.36
C ASP A 46 -11.68 2.44 30.77
N GLN A 47 -11.51 3.55 30.04
CA GLN A 47 -12.26 4.79 30.26
C GLN A 47 -13.63 4.83 29.56
N GLY A 48 -13.98 3.81 28.77
CA GLY A 48 -15.23 3.74 28.02
C GLY A 48 -15.32 4.72 26.84
N PHE A 49 -14.19 5.25 26.37
CA PHE A 49 -14.12 6.06 25.14
C PHE A 49 -14.10 5.22 23.87
N ALA A 50 -13.76 3.94 23.99
CA ALA A 50 -13.82 2.96 22.93
C ALA A 50 -14.43 1.66 23.44
N THR A 51 -14.87 0.82 22.51
CA THR A 51 -15.43 -0.51 22.78
C THR A 51 -14.54 -1.59 22.16
N GLU A 52 -14.60 -2.81 22.70
CA GLU A 52 -13.73 -3.92 22.25
C GLU A 52 -13.88 -4.23 20.75
N ASP A 53 -15.08 -4.07 20.18
CA ASP A 53 -15.37 -4.27 18.76
C ASP A 53 -14.70 -3.24 17.83
N GLN A 54 -14.21 -2.12 18.37
CA GLN A 54 -13.39 -1.15 17.64
C GLN A 54 -11.91 -1.54 17.60
N THR A 55 -11.53 -2.63 18.26
CA THR A 55 -10.16 -3.13 18.34
C THR A 55 -10.04 -4.52 17.72
N THR A 56 -8.82 -4.91 17.40
CA THR A 56 -8.48 -6.28 17.00
C THR A 56 -7.08 -6.61 17.49
N THR A 57 -6.66 -7.86 17.33
CA THR A 57 -5.28 -8.27 17.55
C THR A 57 -4.60 -8.51 16.22
N HIS A 58 -3.46 -7.87 16.01
CA HIS A 58 -2.58 -8.09 14.86
C HIS A 58 -1.17 -8.39 15.34
N GLN A 59 -0.58 -9.49 14.87
CA GLN A 59 0.74 -9.98 15.30
C GLN A 59 0.94 -9.99 16.84
N GLY A 60 -0.11 -10.36 17.58
CA GLY A 60 -0.10 -10.45 19.05
C GLY A 60 -0.22 -9.12 19.79
N ARG A 61 -0.49 -8.01 19.10
CA ARG A 61 -0.66 -6.67 19.70
C ARG A 61 -2.08 -6.17 19.52
N LEU A 62 -2.58 -5.44 20.51
CA LEU A 62 -3.87 -4.78 20.41
C LEU A 62 -3.74 -3.55 19.50
N VAL A 63 -4.60 -3.46 18.49
CA VAL A 63 -4.62 -2.38 17.50
C VAL A 63 -6.07 -1.94 17.24
N TRP A 64 -6.25 -0.74 16.69
CA TRP A 64 -7.53 -0.30 16.18
C TRP A 64 -7.93 -1.15 14.96
N ALA A 65 -9.17 -1.66 14.97
CA ALA A 65 -9.66 -2.51 13.88
C ALA A 65 -9.95 -1.73 12.58
N SER A 66 -10.06 -0.41 12.66
CA SER A 66 -10.50 0.44 11.56
C SER A 66 -9.43 0.72 10.50
N GLY A 67 -8.14 0.56 10.83
CA GLY A 67 -7.10 0.86 9.85
C GLY A 67 -5.67 0.69 10.33
N ALA A 68 -4.77 0.72 9.35
CA ALA A 68 -3.32 0.67 9.50
C ALA A 68 -2.66 1.56 8.45
N ALA A 69 -1.49 2.12 8.75
CA ALA A 69 -0.85 3.07 7.85
C ALA A 69 0.64 2.81 7.68
N LEU A 70 1.17 3.32 6.57
CA LEU A 70 2.57 3.23 6.19
C LEU A 70 3.18 4.61 6.06
N THR A 71 4.43 4.71 6.50
CA THR A 71 5.27 5.88 6.24
C THR A 71 6.59 5.48 5.64
N HIS A 72 7.14 6.40 4.84
CA HIS A 72 8.50 6.25 4.36
C HIS A 72 9.46 6.22 5.57
N PRO A 73 10.47 5.32 5.60
CA PRO A 73 11.37 5.15 6.76
C PRO A 73 12.14 6.41 7.18
N LYS A 74 12.20 7.41 6.30
CA LYS A 74 12.87 8.70 6.51
C LYS A 74 11.90 9.87 6.80
N GLY A 75 10.62 9.60 7.03
CA GLY A 75 9.60 10.60 7.36
C GLY A 75 8.57 10.86 6.25
N THR A 76 7.45 11.49 6.63
CA THR A 76 6.28 11.78 5.78
C THR A 76 6.49 12.92 4.78
N ASP A 77 7.58 13.67 4.90
CA ASP A 77 8.02 14.69 3.95
C ASP A 77 8.68 14.07 2.71
N ARG A 78 9.07 12.79 2.77
CA ARG A 78 9.77 12.09 1.68
C ARG A 78 8.85 11.40 0.69
N ALA A 79 7.68 10.95 1.14
CA ALA A 79 6.68 10.32 0.30
C ALA A 79 5.29 10.45 0.93
N PRO A 80 4.21 10.39 0.13
CA PRO A 80 2.86 10.37 0.67
C PRO A 80 2.66 9.22 1.66
N ARG A 81 1.96 9.47 2.76
CA ARG A 81 1.50 8.43 3.69
C ARG A 81 0.47 7.55 2.99
N LEU A 82 0.51 6.24 3.20
CA LEU A 82 -0.56 5.33 2.77
C LEU A 82 -1.37 4.93 4.00
N LEU A 83 -2.69 5.00 3.91
CA LEU A 83 -3.60 4.55 4.96
C LEU A 83 -4.56 3.52 4.38
N PHE A 84 -4.64 2.36 5.02
CA PHE A 84 -5.59 1.30 4.69
C PHE A 84 -6.74 1.37 5.69
N VAL A 85 -7.96 1.50 5.18
CA VAL A 85 -9.18 1.66 6.00
C VAL A 85 -10.09 0.47 5.78
N ARG A 86 -10.58 -0.07 6.89
CA ARG A 86 -11.54 -1.17 6.86
C ARG A 86 -12.90 -0.69 6.37
N VAL A 87 -13.40 -1.31 5.30
CA VAL A 87 -14.78 -1.20 4.84
C VAL A 87 -15.39 -2.60 4.70
N PRO A 88 -16.69 -2.78 4.97
CA PRO A 88 -17.32 -4.09 4.85
C PRO A 88 -17.61 -4.50 3.40
N GLU A 89 -17.70 -3.55 2.47
CA GLU A 89 -18.02 -3.83 1.06
C GLU A 89 -16.78 -4.28 0.29
N PRO A 90 -16.87 -5.38 -0.49
CA PRO A 90 -15.80 -5.76 -1.39
C PRO A 90 -15.68 -4.78 -2.55
N LYS A 91 -14.48 -4.66 -3.11
CA LYS A 91 -14.22 -3.91 -4.34
C LYS A 91 -15.02 -4.51 -5.51
N THR A 92 -15.83 -3.68 -6.18
CA THR A 92 -16.70 -4.12 -7.30
C THR A 92 -16.27 -3.61 -8.67
N VAL A 93 -15.45 -2.56 -8.71
CA VAL A 93 -14.98 -1.92 -9.95
C VAL A 93 -13.50 -1.54 -9.84
N LYS A 94 -12.86 -1.26 -10.97
CA LYS A 94 -11.48 -0.76 -11.01
C LYS A 94 -11.34 0.58 -10.27
N ASN A 95 -10.24 0.74 -9.54
CA ASN A 95 -9.87 2.01 -8.90
C ASN A 95 -9.78 3.12 -9.95
N ARG A 96 -10.31 4.31 -9.60
CA ARG A 96 -10.23 5.52 -10.45
C ARG A 96 -8.98 6.35 -10.20
N VAL A 97 -8.16 5.90 -9.26
CA VAL A 97 -6.79 6.36 -8.98
C VAL A 97 -5.85 5.22 -9.33
N HIS A 98 -4.70 5.53 -9.94
CA HIS A 98 -3.63 4.59 -10.23
C HIS A 98 -2.44 4.88 -9.32
N LEU A 99 -1.89 3.85 -8.68
CA LEU A 99 -0.68 3.94 -7.89
C LEU A 99 0.49 3.41 -8.70
N ASP A 100 1.39 4.31 -9.09
CA ASP A 100 2.59 3.96 -9.85
C ASP A 100 3.78 3.82 -8.90
N LEU A 101 4.32 2.61 -8.76
CA LEU A 101 5.53 2.36 -7.98
C LEU A 101 6.73 2.72 -8.84
N ARG A 102 7.23 3.95 -8.66
CA ARG A 102 8.42 4.42 -9.38
C ARG A 102 9.69 4.02 -8.63
N PRO A 103 10.52 3.12 -9.19
CA PRO A 103 11.79 2.77 -8.55
C PRO A 103 12.72 3.98 -8.53
N GLY A 104 13.54 4.11 -7.48
CA GLY A 104 14.63 5.08 -7.43
C GLY A 104 15.85 4.70 -8.29
N ARG A 105 15.70 3.73 -9.19
CA ARG A 105 16.70 3.11 -10.06
C ARG A 105 16.06 2.77 -11.41
N ASP A 106 16.84 2.27 -12.35
CA ASP A 106 16.30 1.79 -13.63
C ASP A 106 15.26 0.68 -13.43
N PRO A 107 14.20 0.62 -14.27
CA PRO A 107 13.19 -0.42 -14.19
C PRO A 107 13.79 -1.83 -14.25
N ASP A 108 13.40 -2.66 -13.29
CA ASP A 108 13.88 -4.03 -13.13
C ASP A 108 12.69 -5.00 -13.20
N PRO A 109 12.55 -5.80 -14.27
CA PRO A 109 11.45 -6.75 -14.39
C PRO A 109 11.36 -7.77 -13.25
N ALA A 110 12.47 -8.07 -12.57
CA ALA A 110 12.46 -9.00 -11.43
C ALA A 110 11.57 -8.51 -10.27
N GLU A 111 11.29 -7.20 -10.19
CA GLU A 111 10.34 -6.66 -9.22
C GLU A 111 8.90 -7.10 -9.50
N VAL A 112 8.53 -7.41 -10.75
CA VAL A 112 7.23 -8.01 -11.06
C VAL A 112 7.11 -9.36 -10.37
N ASP A 113 8.09 -10.24 -10.59
CA ASP A 113 8.12 -11.58 -10.00
C ASP A 113 8.20 -11.55 -8.48
N ARG A 114 8.99 -10.62 -7.91
CA ARG A 114 9.07 -10.41 -6.46
C ARG A 114 7.70 -10.05 -5.88
N LEU A 115 7.00 -9.08 -6.46
CA LEU A 115 5.68 -8.65 -5.97
C LEU A 115 4.64 -9.76 -6.13
N VAL A 116 4.70 -10.53 -7.21
CA VAL A 116 3.84 -11.71 -7.41
C VAL A 116 4.11 -12.78 -6.36
N ALA A 117 5.38 -13.05 -6.04
CA ALA A 117 5.76 -13.98 -4.98
C ALA A 117 5.27 -13.53 -3.58
N LEU A 118 5.12 -12.22 -3.36
CA LEU A 118 4.52 -11.66 -2.16
C LEU A 118 2.98 -11.74 -2.14
N GLY A 119 2.33 -12.15 -3.22
CA GLY A 119 0.88 -12.31 -3.30
C GLY A 119 0.17 -11.31 -4.21
N ALA A 120 0.89 -10.46 -4.95
CA ALA A 120 0.26 -9.70 -6.02
C ALA A 120 -0.17 -10.60 -7.18
N THR A 121 -1.20 -10.16 -7.91
CA THR A 121 -1.64 -10.82 -9.14
C THR A 121 -1.41 -9.91 -10.34
N ARG A 122 -0.78 -10.44 -11.40
CA ARG A 122 -0.67 -9.69 -12.65
C ARG A 122 -2.00 -9.67 -13.39
N VAL A 123 -2.47 -8.48 -13.75
CA VAL A 123 -3.78 -8.28 -14.38
C VAL A 123 -3.73 -7.54 -15.71
N GLY A 124 -2.56 -7.03 -16.11
CA GLY A 124 -2.40 -6.41 -17.41
C GLY A 124 -1.03 -5.81 -17.63
N GLN A 125 -0.89 -5.12 -18.76
CA GLN A 125 0.30 -4.37 -19.13
C GLN A 125 -0.09 -3.22 -20.06
N GLY A 126 0.79 -2.25 -20.21
CA GLY A 126 0.57 -1.13 -21.11
C GLY A 126 1.87 -0.50 -21.59
N THR A 127 1.75 0.31 -22.62
CA THR A 127 2.85 1.10 -23.20
C THR A 127 2.38 2.51 -23.50
N GLU A 128 3.26 3.48 -23.34
CA GLU A 128 3.05 4.86 -23.80
C GLU A 128 4.25 5.30 -24.64
N GLY A 129 4.05 5.35 -25.95
CA GLY A 129 5.15 5.59 -26.89
C GLY A 129 6.22 4.49 -26.84
N PRO A 130 7.42 4.76 -27.37
CA PRO A 130 8.44 3.73 -27.57
C PRO A 130 9.28 3.42 -26.32
N ARG A 131 9.15 4.20 -25.24
CA ARG A 131 10.06 4.12 -24.08
C ARG A 131 9.36 3.92 -22.72
N THR A 132 8.04 3.99 -22.68
CA THR A 132 7.29 3.79 -21.44
C THR A 132 6.51 2.50 -21.55
N ALA A 133 6.76 1.58 -20.61
CA ALA A 133 6.05 0.33 -20.48
C ALA A 133 5.84 0.02 -19.00
N TRP A 134 4.74 -0.67 -18.69
CA TRP A 134 4.42 -1.08 -17.32
C TRP A 134 3.65 -2.39 -17.29
N VAL A 135 3.75 -3.07 -16.16
CA VAL A 135 2.87 -4.17 -15.77
C VAL A 135 1.87 -3.63 -14.74
N THR A 136 0.60 -3.97 -14.90
CA THR A 136 -0.44 -3.71 -13.89
C THR A 136 -0.58 -4.94 -13.01
N LEU A 137 -0.38 -4.76 -11.71
CA LEU A 137 -0.60 -5.75 -10.68
C LEU A 137 -1.83 -5.38 -9.84
N GLN A 138 -2.40 -6.35 -9.16
CA GLN A 138 -3.31 -6.17 -8.05
C GLN A 138 -2.62 -6.63 -6.76
N ASP A 139 -2.77 -5.85 -5.69
CA ASP A 139 -2.40 -6.30 -4.35
C ASP A 139 -3.32 -7.46 -3.88
N PRO A 140 -3.07 -8.08 -2.70
CA PRO A 140 -3.87 -9.21 -2.22
C PRO A 140 -5.37 -8.93 -2.07
N GLU A 141 -5.78 -7.66 -2.01
CA GLU A 141 -7.19 -7.24 -1.90
C GLU A 141 -7.78 -6.75 -3.24
N GLY A 142 -7.03 -6.85 -4.34
CA GLY A 142 -7.49 -6.53 -5.67
C GLY A 142 -7.33 -5.06 -6.07
N ASN A 143 -6.58 -4.26 -5.30
CA ASN A 143 -6.30 -2.86 -5.66
C ASN A 143 -5.19 -2.79 -6.70
N GLU A 144 -5.43 -2.01 -7.77
CA GLU A 144 -4.48 -1.91 -8.87
C GLU A 144 -3.29 -1.00 -8.57
N LEU A 145 -2.10 -1.49 -8.93
CA LEU A 145 -0.84 -0.73 -8.97
C LEU A 145 -0.07 -0.99 -10.27
N CYS A 146 0.73 -0.02 -10.69
CA CYS A 146 1.55 -0.11 -11.89
C CYS A 146 3.03 -0.12 -11.54
N LEU A 147 3.78 -1.02 -12.17
CA LEU A 147 5.23 -1.11 -12.05
C LEU A 147 5.86 -0.86 -13.43
N PRO A 148 6.72 0.15 -13.58
CA PRO A 148 7.42 0.38 -14.83
C PRO A 148 8.37 -0.77 -15.13
N VAL A 149 8.47 -1.13 -16.41
CA VAL A 149 9.38 -2.16 -16.92
C VAL A 149 10.05 -1.65 -18.20
N PRO A 150 11.22 -2.18 -18.58
CA PRO A 150 11.78 -1.93 -19.90
C PRO A 150 10.81 -2.39 -21.01
N PRO A 151 10.62 -1.64 -22.10
CA PRO A 151 9.69 -2.02 -23.18
C PRO A 151 9.90 -3.42 -23.75
N GLU A 152 11.16 -3.86 -23.86
CA GLU A 152 11.54 -5.19 -24.33
C GLU A 152 10.97 -6.33 -23.47
N PHE A 153 10.73 -6.08 -22.19
CA PHE A 153 10.14 -7.07 -21.27
C PHE A 153 8.73 -7.50 -21.72
N LEU A 154 7.94 -6.56 -22.24
CA LEU A 154 6.59 -6.86 -22.70
C LEU A 154 6.56 -7.61 -24.03
N THR A 155 7.64 -7.52 -24.83
CA THR A 155 7.75 -8.22 -26.11
C THR A 155 8.17 -9.67 -25.97
N THR A 156 8.83 -10.03 -24.86
CA THR A 156 9.32 -11.39 -24.61
C THR A 156 8.27 -12.35 -24.04
N GLU A 157 7.20 -11.84 -23.42
CA GLU A 157 6.11 -12.66 -22.86
C GLU A 157 4.93 -12.86 -23.83
N GLY A 158 5.10 -12.51 -25.11
CA GLY A 158 4.06 -12.55 -26.14
C GLY A 158 4.42 -13.33 -27.42
N ALA A 159 5.33 -14.30 -27.35
CA ALA A 159 5.65 -15.22 -28.45
C ALA A 159 5.49 -16.69 -28.03
#